data_AF-A0A942BT12-F1
#
_entry.id   AF-A0A942BT12-F1
#
_cell.length_a   1.000
_cell.length_b   1.000
_cell.length_c   1.000
_cell.angle_alpha   90.00
_cell.angle_beta   90.00
_cell.angle_gamma   90.00
#
_symmetry.space_group_name_H-M   'P 1'
#
loop_
_entity.id
_entity.type
_entity.pdbx_description
1 polymer ?
#
loop_
_entity_poly.entity_id
_entity_poly.type
_entity_poly.pdbx_seq_one_letter_code
_entity_poly.pdbx_strand_id
1 'polypeptide(L)'
;MVSYEVRVEVREDLMPDFERYMTGKHLPEILATGCFQAIRFERREDGAYRSRYEAASRADLDRYLSDHTPRFRADFMAHFPEGCTVSREVWDELARFS
;
A
#
# COMPACT_ATOMS: atom_id res chain seq x y z
N MET A 1 -8.66 4.89 15.07
CA MET A 1 -7.56 4.83 14.06
C MET A 1 -8.17 4.35 12.75
N VAL A 2 -7.58 4.69 11.60
CA VAL A 2 -8.06 4.21 10.29
C VAL A 2 -6.97 3.36 9.65
N SER A 3 -7.34 2.20 9.12
CA SER A 3 -6.46 1.39 8.29
C SER A 3 -6.88 1.49 6.84
N TYR A 4 -5.90 1.69 5.96
CA TYR A 4 -6.08 1.58 4.53
C TYR A 4 -5.37 0.32 4.06
N GLU A 5 -6.05 -0.50 3.26
CA GLU A 5 -5.51 -1.75 2.77
C GLU A 5 -5.48 -1.74 1.24
N VAL A 6 -4.36 -2.17 0.68
CA VAL A 6 -4.18 -2.36 -0.76
C VAL A 6 -3.82 -3.81 -0.99
N ARG A 7 -4.60 -4.53 -1.81
CA ARG A 7 -4.25 -5.86 -2.29
C ARG A 7 -3.84 -5.78 -3.75
N VAL A 8 -2.82 -6.56 -4.11
CA VAL A 8 -2.32 -6.62 -5.47
C VAL A 8 -2.14 -8.08 -5.86
N GLU A 9 -2.88 -8.48 -6.89
CA GLU A 9 -2.60 -9.72 -7.61
C GLU A 9 -1.55 -9.40 -8.69
N VAL A 10 -0.41 -10.10 -8.66
CA VAL A 10 0.76 -9.82 -9.51
C VAL A 10 1.05 -11.05 -10.36
N ARG A 11 1.28 -10.84 -11.66
CA ARG A 11 1.72 -11.89 -12.59
C ARG A 11 3.05 -12.48 -12.11
N GLU A 12 3.19 -13.80 -12.15
CA GLU A 12 4.28 -14.53 -11.50
C GLU A 12 5.69 -14.06 -11.92
N ASP A 13 5.87 -13.74 -13.21
CA ASP A 13 7.12 -13.23 -13.78
C ASP A 13 7.54 -11.85 -13.21
N LEU A 14 6.59 -11.06 -12.70
CA LEU A 14 6.83 -9.73 -12.16
C LEU A 14 7.05 -9.71 -10.65
N MET A 15 6.75 -10.81 -9.94
CA MET A 15 6.79 -10.87 -8.47
C MET A 15 8.14 -10.46 -7.85
N PRO A 16 9.31 -10.92 -8.34
CA PRO A 16 10.59 -10.53 -7.76
C PRO A 16 10.88 -9.02 -7.88
N ASP A 17 10.50 -8.43 -9.01
CA ASP A 17 10.70 -7.01 -9.27
C ASP A 17 9.70 -6.16 -8.49
N PHE A 18 8.47 -6.64 -8.36
CA PHE A 18 7.44 -6.05 -7.52
C PHE A 18 7.88 -5.99 -6.05
N GLU A 19 8.36 -7.08 -5.48
CA GLU A 19 8.85 -7.12 -4.09
C GLU A 19 10.00 -6.13 -3.87
N ARG A 20 10.97 -6.10 -4.78
CA ARG A 20 12.12 -5.18 -4.71
C ARG A 20 11.68 -3.71 -4.81
N TYR A 21 10.76 -3.39 -5.73
CA TYR A 21 10.21 -2.04 -5.86
C TYR A 21 9.41 -1.62 -4.63
N MET A 22 8.52 -2.49 -4.14
CA MET A 22 7.64 -2.19 -3.01
C MET A 22 8.45 -1.93 -1.74
N THR A 23 9.43 -2.79 -1.45
CA THR A 23 10.22 -2.72 -0.21
C THR A 23 11.39 -1.75 -0.29
N GLY A 24 12.00 -1.58 -1.47
CA GLY A 24 13.18 -0.73 -1.66
C GLY A 24 12.88 0.74 -1.98
N LYS A 25 11.66 1.06 -2.41
CA LYS A 25 11.28 2.42 -2.83
C LYS A 25 9.88 2.80 -2.39
N HIS A 26 8.86 2.09 -2.87
CA HIS A 26 7.48 2.56 -2.82
C HIS A 26 6.95 2.75 -1.39
N LEU A 27 7.01 1.71 -0.56
CA LEU A 27 6.51 1.77 0.81
C LEU A 27 7.36 2.68 1.71
N PRO A 28 8.71 2.67 1.64
CA PRO A 28 9.52 3.67 2.34
C PRO A 28 9.15 5.11 2.00
N GLU A 29 8.96 5.45 0.72
CA GLU A 29 8.55 6.79 0.30
C GLU A 29 7.14 7.15 0.81
N ILE A 30 6.20 6.20 0.82
CA ILE A 30 4.86 6.42 1.40
C ILE A 30 4.96 6.70 2.90
N LEU A 31 5.77 5.93 3.64
CA LEU A 31 5.96 6.16 5.07
C LEU A 31 6.56 7.56 5.33
N ALA A 32 7.50 8.00 4.50
CA ALA A 32 8.14 9.31 4.59
C ALA A 32 7.17 10.50 4.38
N THR A 33 5.95 10.29 3.87
CA THR A 33 4.92 11.33 3.82
C THR A 33 4.44 11.78 5.21
N GLY A 34 4.67 10.93 6.24
CA GLY A 34 4.18 11.16 7.59
C GLY A 34 2.65 11.03 7.74
N CYS A 35 1.95 10.47 6.74
CA CYS A 35 0.50 10.21 6.83
C CYS A 35 0.18 8.89 7.55
N PHE A 36 1.16 8.00 7.68
CA PHE A 36 1.01 6.68 8.31
C PHE A 36 2.03 6.48 9.42
N GLN A 37 1.59 5.83 10.50
CA GLN A 37 2.45 5.46 11.64
C GLN A 37 3.16 4.13 11.41
N ALA A 38 2.52 3.22 10.66
CA ALA A 38 3.07 1.93 10.34
C ALA A 38 2.55 1.45 8.98
N ILE A 39 3.38 0.66 8.30
CA ILE A 39 3.03 -0.04 7.07
C ILE A 39 3.47 -1.50 7.22
N ARG A 40 2.58 -2.42 6.89
CA ARG A 40 2.87 -3.86 6.83
C ARG A 40 2.71 -4.33 5.40
N PHE A 41 3.71 -5.04 4.88
CA PHE A 41 3.69 -5.65 3.56
C PHE A 41 3.83 -7.15 3.70
N GLU A 42 2.87 -7.88 3.14
CA GLU A 42 2.70 -9.32 3.34
C GLU A 42 2.37 -9.97 2.00
N ARG A 43 2.87 -11.19 1.80
CA ARG A 43 2.54 -12.04 0.66
C ARG A 43 1.69 -13.21 1.15
N ARG A 44 0.60 -13.50 0.45
CA ARG A 44 -0.23 -14.69 0.61
C ARG A 44 0.47 -15.86 -0.08
N GLU A 45 0.20 -17.09 0.38
CA GLU A 45 0.87 -18.30 -0.12
C GLU A 45 0.74 -18.49 -1.63
N ASP A 46 -0.38 -18.06 -2.23
CA ASP A 46 -0.68 -18.14 -3.65
C ASP A 46 -0.13 -16.98 -4.50
N GLY A 47 0.70 -16.12 -3.91
CA GLY A 47 1.39 -15.03 -4.62
C GLY A 47 0.68 -13.67 -4.60
N ALA A 48 -0.51 -13.56 -4.02
CA ALA A 48 -1.14 -12.26 -3.83
C ALA A 48 -0.42 -11.43 -2.76
N TYR A 49 -0.39 -10.10 -2.91
CA TYR A 49 0.23 -9.21 -1.95
C TYR A 49 -0.78 -8.34 -1.23
N ARG A 50 -0.45 -7.93 -0.01
CA ARG A 50 -1.23 -6.98 0.78
C ARG A 50 -0.31 -5.97 1.46
N SER A 51 -0.67 -4.70 1.33
CA SER A 51 -0.11 -3.60 2.13
C SER A 51 -1.18 -3.04 3.06
N ARG A 52 -0.90 -2.97 4.36
CA ARG A 52 -1.77 -2.35 5.37
C ARG A 52 -1.09 -1.10 5.91
N TYR A 53 -1.78 0.02 5.84
CA TYR A 53 -1.29 1.34 6.24
C TYR A 53 -2.10 1.84 7.44
N GLU A 54 -1.46 2.05 8.58
CA GLU A 54 -2.09 2.50 9.83
C GLU A 54 -1.99 4.02 9.93
N ALA A 55 -3.12 4.73 9.74
CA ALA A 55 -3.20 6.19 9.87
C ALA A 55 -3.77 6.58 11.24
N ALA A 56 -3.13 7.54 11.90
CA ALA A 56 -3.53 8.02 13.23
C ALA A 56 -4.98 8.55 13.25
N SER A 57 -5.38 9.22 12.16
CA SER A 57 -6.67 9.86 12.02
C SER A 57 -7.24 9.71 10.61
N ARG A 58 -8.54 9.96 10.45
CA ARG A 58 -9.18 10.04 9.14
C ARG A 58 -8.62 11.19 8.29
N ALA A 59 -8.28 12.31 8.93
CA ALA A 59 -7.68 13.47 8.25
C ALA A 59 -6.32 13.14 7.63
N ASP A 60 -5.49 12.32 8.28
CA ASP A 60 -4.21 11.87 7.72
C ASP A 60 -4.41 10.96 6.50
N LEU A 61 -5.38 10.06 6.55
CA LEU A 61 -5.74 9.24 5.39
C LEU A 61 -6.25 10.11 4.24
N ASP A 62 -7.15 11.05 4.52
CA ASP A 62 -7.73 11.91 3.50
C ASP A 62 -6.63 12.76 2.82
N ARG A 63 -5.68 13.31 3.59
CA ARG A 63 -4.48 13.99 3.07
C ARG A 63 -3.64 13.10 2.17
N TYR A 64 -3.40 11.85 2.56
CA TYR A 64 -2.67 10.90 1.71
C TYR A 64 -3.42 10.61 0.39
N LEU A 65 -4.74 10.47 0.45
CA LEU A 65 -5.56 10.20 -0.73
C LEU A 65 -5.62 11.40 -1.69
N SER A 66 -5.66 12.63 -1.18
CA SER A 66 -5.69 13.84 -2.00
C SER A 66 -4.31 14.23 -2.54
N ASP A 67 -3.29 14.28 -1.68
CA ASP A 67 -2.05 15.00 -1.99
C ASP A 67 -0.94 14.08 -2.52
N HIS A 68 -1.00 12.79 -2.20
CA HIS A 68 0.10 11.86 -2.44
C HIS A 68 -0.25 10.71 -3.38
N THR A 69 -1.48 10.19 -3.28
CA THR A 69 -1.93 9.04 -4.07
C THR A 69 -1.77 9.22 -5.59
N PRO A 70 -2.05 10.39 -6.20
CA PRO A 70 -1.84 10.57 -7.65
C PRO A 70 -0.39 10.29 -8.09
N ARG A 71 0.60 10.84 -7.36
CA ARG A 71 2.03 10.64 -7.65
C ARG A 71 2.43 9.17 -7.51
N PHE A 72 2.04 8.53 -6.41
CA PHE A 72 2.39 7.14 -6.15
C PHE A 72 1.74 6.16 -7.13
N ARG A 73 0.50 6.43 -7.58
CA ARG A 73 -0.14 5.65 -8.63
C ARG A 73 0.56 5.81 -9.97
N ALA A 74 0.95 7.04 -10.33
CA ALA A 74 1.68 7.28 -11.56
C ALA A 74 3.04 6.56 -11.57
N ASP A 75 3.81 6.65 -10.48
CA ASP A 75 5.08 5.93 -10.34
C ASP A 75 4.86 4.41 -10.41
N PHE A 76 3.88 3.88 -9.68
CA PHE A 76 3.54 2.45 -9.75
C PHE A 76 3.23 1.98 -11.17
N MET A 77 2.41 2.72 -11.92
CA MET A 77 2.05 2.38 -13.30
C MET A 77 3.22 2.54 -14.28
N ALA A 78 4.21 3.38 -13.98
CA ALA A 78 5.42 3.50 -14.79
C ALA A 78 6.34 2.27 -14.63
N HIS A 79 6.35 1.63 -13.46
CA HIS A 79 7.10 0.40 -13.21
C HIS A 79 6.32 -0.86 -13.62
N PHE A 80 4.99 -0.87 -13.41
CA PHE A 80 4.11 -2.01 -13.68
C PHE A 80 2.89 -1.56 -14.51
N PRO A 81 3.07 -1.27 -15.81
CA PRO A 81 1.98 -0.82 -16.68
C PRO A 81 0.89 -1.90 -16.90
N GLU A 82 1.27 -3.16 -16.76
CA GLU A 82 0.41 -4.35 -16.88
C GLU A 82 0.84 -5.43 -15.88
N GLY A 83 0.04 -6.50 -15.75
CA GLY A 83 0.36 -7.65 -14.90
C GLY A 83 0.08 -7.45 -13.41
N CYS A 84 -0.49 -6.32 -13.01
CA CYS A 84 -0.92 -6.03 -11.64
C CYS A 84 -2.41 -5.66 -11.59
N THR A 85 -3.19 -6.36 -10.76
CA THR A 85 -4.59 -5.99 -10.47
C THR A 85 -4.69 -5.52 -9.02
N VAL A 86 -5.19 -4.30 -8.80
CA VAL A 86 -5.17 -3.64 -7.49
C VAL A 86 -6.57 -3.42 -6.94
N SER A 87 -6.82 -3.83 -5.70
CA SER A 87 -8.03 -3.50 -4.93
C SER A 87 -7.69 -2.76 -3.64
N ARG A 88 -8.67 -2.01 -3.10
CA ARG A 88 -8.46 -1.05 -2.02
C ARG A 88 -9.65 -1.04 -1.08
N GLU A 89 -9.36 -1.03 0.22
CA GLU A 89 -10.38 -1.03 1.28
C GLU A 89 -9.96 -0.05 2.38
N VAL A 90 -10.92 0.60 3.02
CA VAL A 90 -10.71 1.46 4.19
C VAL A 90 -11.46 0.84 5.36
N TRP A 91 -10.80 0.78 6.51
CA TRP A 91 -11.29 0.13 7.71
C TRP A 91 -11.22 1.11 8.88
N ASP A 92 -12.34 1.25 9.59
CA ASP A 92 -12.35 1.92 10.89
C ASP A 92 -12.02 0.91 11.98
N GLU A 93 -10.99 1.18 12.79
CA GLU A 93 -10.61 0.30 13.90
C GLU A 93 -11.65 0.40 15.02
N LEU A 94 -12.32 -0.72 15.33
CA LEU A 94 -13.31 -0.80 16.42
C LEU A 94 -12.67 -1.14 17.78
N ALA A 95 -11.63 -1.96 17.78
CA ALA A 95 -10.89 -2.37 18.98
C ALA A 95 -9.51 -2.92 18.60
N ARG A 96 -8.57 -2.87 19.55
CA ARG A 96 -7.25 -3.51 19.47
C ARG A 96 -6.98 -4.23 20.78
N PHE A 97 -6.53 -5.48 20.68
CA PHE A 97 -6.13 -6.29 21.82
C PHE A 97 -4.61 -6.50 21.75
N SER A 98 -3.92 -6.35 22.88
CA SER A 98 -2.46 -6.47 23.01
C SER A 98 -2.09 -7.48 24.08
#